data_AF-A0A223KY79-F1
#
_entry.id   AF-A0A223KY79-F1
#
_cell.length_a   1.000
_cell.length_b   1.000
_cell.length_c   1.000
_cell.angle_alpha   90.00
_cell.angle_beta   90.00
_cell.angle_gamma   90.00
#
_symmetry.space_group_name_H-M   'P 1'
#
loop_
_entity.id
_entity.type
_entity.pdbx_description
1 polymer ?
#
loop_
_entity_poly.entity_id
_entity_poly.type
_entity_poly.pdbx_seq_one_letter_code
_entity_poly.pdbx_strand_id
1 'polypeptide(L)' 'MLLTLIENKRSELLEVVKKKGMSSSTTLKISQELDSLLNQYNQFVITK' A
#
# COMPACT_ATOMS: atom_id res chain seq x y z
N MET A 1 -5.90 4.39 -13.07
CA MET A 1 -5.19 5.57 -12.51
C MET A 1 -4.99 5.33 -11.02
N LEU A 2 -3.88 5.77 -10.45
CA LEU A 2 -3.36 5.60 -9.08
C LEU A 2 -4.26 4.94 -7.98
N LEU A 3 -5.51 5.35 -7.81
CA LEU A 3 -6.46 4.76 -6.85
C LEU A 3 -6.64 3.24 -7.00
N THR A 4 -6.72 2.72 -8.24
CA THR A 4 -6.83 1.27 -8.49
C THR A 4 -5.56 0.52 -8.04
N LEU A 5 -4.39 1.15 -8.19
CA LEU A 5 -3.12 0.57 -7.73
C LEU A 5 -3.06 0.51 -6.21
N ILE A 6 -3.58 1.54 -5.52
CA ILE A 6 -3.70 1.57 -4.07
C ILE A 6 -4.60 0.43 -3.59
N GLU A 7 -5.79 0.26 -4.17
CA GLU A 7 -6.73 -0.80 -3.74
C GLU A 7 -6.21 -2.22 -4.02
N ASN A 8 -5.51 -2.42 -5.15
CA ASN A 8 -4.85 -3.69 -5.44
C ASN A 8 -3.73 -3.98 -4.44
N LYS A 9 -2.84 -3.00 -4.19
CA LYS A 9 -1.71 -3.16 -3.26
C LYS A 9 -2.20 -3.33 -1.81
N ARG A 10 -3.32 -2.72 -1.44
CA ARG A 10 -3.98 -2.88 -0.15
C ARG A 10 -4.59 -4.27 0.04
N SER A 11 -5.16 -4.85 -1.01
CA SER A 11 -5.62 -6.25 -1.00
C SER A 11 -4.45 -7.22 -0.87
N GLU A 12 -3.35 -6.97 -1.59
CA GLU A 12 -2.10 -7.74 -1.48
C GLU A 12 -1.51 -7.68 -0.07
N LEU A 13 -1.49 -6.49 0.56
CA LEU A 13 -1.05 -6.32 1.94
C LEU A 13 -1.89 -7.17 2.90
N LEU A 14 -3.22 -7.13 2.79
CA LEU A 14 -4.12 -7.91 3.64
C LEU A 14 -3.89 -9.41 3.49
N GLU A 15 -3.66 -9.89 2.27
CA GLU A 15 -3.33 -11.31 2.04
C GLU A 15 -2.00 -11.70 2.67
N VAL A 16 -0.98 -10.85 2.53
CA VAL A 16 0.36 -11.14 3.07
C VAL A 16 0.37 -11.05 4.59
N VAL A 17 -0.36 -10.11 5.20
CA VAL A 17 -0.57 -10.04 6.66
C VAL A 17 -1.24 -11.32 7.15
N LYS A 18 -2.29 -11.80 6.47
CA LYS A 18 -2.97 -13.05 6.83
C LYS A 18 -2.06 -14.27 6.73
N LYS A 19 -1.17 -14.32 5.74
CA LYS A 19 -0.28 -15.47 5.47
C LYS A 19 1.00 -15.46 6.31
N LYS A 20 1.59 -14.28 6.55
CA LYS A 20 2.94 -14.13 7.13
C LYS A 20 2.98 -13.32 8.43
N GLY A 21 1.87 -12.72 8.84
CA GLY A 21 1.79 -11.82 9.98
C GLY A 21 2.31 -10.41 9.68
N MET A 22 1.98 -9.46 10.57
CA MET A 22 2.31 -8.04 10.40
C MET A 22 3.83 -7.77 10.44
N SER A 23 4.57 -8.56 11.22
CA SER A 23 6.00 -8.37 11.46
C SER A 23 6.91 -9.01 10.41
N SER A 24 6.35 -9.63 9.36
CA SER A 24 7.15 -10.20 8.29
C SER A 24 7.80 -9.08 7.46
N SER A 25 9.07 -9.27 7.10
CA SER A 25 9.79 -8.39 6.17
C SER A 25 9.06 -8.23 4.82
N THR A 26 8.27 -9.23 4.41
CA THR A 26 7.41 -9.13 3.21
C THR A 26 6.27 -8.14 3.44
N THR A 27 5.59 -8.25 4.58
CA THR A 27 4.47 -7.36 4.95
C THR A 27 4.94 -5.92 5.09
N LEU A 28 6.10 -5.70 5.71
CA LEU A 28 6.70 -4.38 5.85
C LEU A 28 7.02 -3.73 4.50
N LYS A 29 7.60 -4.50 3.55
CA LYS A 29 7.85 -3.99 2.19
C LYS A 29 6.57 -3.57 1.47
N ILE A 30 5.55 -4.42 1.49
CA ILE A 30 4.27 -4.13 0.82
C ILE A 30 3.58 -2.94 1.48
N SER A 31 3.68 -2.81 2.80
CA SER A 31 3.17 -1.65 3.54
C SER A 31 3.87 -0.37 3.12
N GLN A 32 5.20 -0.37 2.94
CA GLN A 32 5.98 0.78 2.48
C GLN A 32 5.63 1.17 1.03
N GLU A 33 5.42 0.17 0.16
CA GLU A 33 4.97 0.41 -1.21
C GLU A 33 3.58 1.04 -1.26
N LEU A 34 2.65 0.54 -0.44
CA LEU A 34 1.31 1.11 -0.31
C LEU A 34 1.36 2.55 0.20
N ASP A 35 2.19 2.81 1.21
CA ASP A 35 2.37 4.16 1.78
C ASP A 35 2.94 5.14 0.74
N SER A 36 3.90 4.71 -0.08
CA SER A 36 4.42 5.51 -1.19
C SER A 36 3.33 5.85 -2.23
N LEU A 37 2.46 4.90 -2.57
CA LEU A 37 1.34 5.15 -3.49
C LEU A 37 0.32 6.11 -2.89
N LEU A 38 0.01 5.97 -1.59
CA LEU A 38 -0.86 6.87 -0.86
C LEU A 38 -0.26 8.29 -0.79
N ASN A 39 1.04 8.42 -0.54
CA ASN A 39 1.72 9.72 -0.55
C ASN A 39 1.68 10.38 -1.92
N GLN A 40 1.91 9.63 -3.00
CA GLN A 40 1.76 10.16 -4.37
C GLN A 40 0.33 10.63 -4.65
N TYR A 41 -0.66 9.87 -4.19
CA TYR A 41 -2.06 10.27 -4.33
C TYR A 41 -2.39 11.49 -3.49
N ASN A 42 -1.91 11.53 -2.25
CA ASN A 42 -2.11 12.65 -1.34
C ASN A 42 -1.48 13.93 -1.88
N GLN A 43 -0.26 13.86 -2.44
CA GLN A 43 0.36 15.01 -3.12
C GLN A 43 -0.48 15.48 -4.31
N PHE A 44 -0.98 14.56 -5.13
CA PHE A 44 -1.85 14.91 -6.25
C PHE A 44 -3.17 15.57 -5.82
N VAL A 45 -3.74 15.13 -4.69
CA VAL A 45 -4.99 15.67 -4.13
C VAL A 45 -4.78 17.01 -3.40
N ILE A 46 -3.70 17.16 -2.64
CA ILE A 46 -3.39 18.38 -1.87
C ILE A 46 -2.92 19.53 -2.77
N THR A 47 -2.31 19.24 -3.92
CA THR A 47 -1.83 20.27 -4.85
C THR A 47 -2.94 20.80 -5.78
N LYS A 48 -4.22 20.60 -5.43
CA LYS A 48 -5.37 20.95 -6.27
C LYS A 48 -6.32 21.91 -5.58
#